data_AF-A0A7S1SX26-F1
#
_entry.id   AF-A0A7S1SX26-F1
#
_cell.length_a   1.000
_cell.length_b   1.000
_cell.length_c   1.000
_cell.angle_alpha   90.00
_cell.angle_beta   90.00
_cell.angle_gamma   90.00
#
_symmetry.space_group_name_H-M   'P 1'
#
loop_
_entity.id
_entity.type
_entity.pdbx_description
1 polymer ?
#
loop_
_entity_poly.entity_id
_entity_poly.type
_entity_poly.pdbx_seq_one_letter_code
_entity_poly.pdbx_strand_id
1 'polypeptide(L)'
;NGFGEMRYGAGKNLKGLVVMVTLGRGFGAAMYDDGVLVKNISNVLLDELWSWDLPIWKDANIPDEDDPSERWDAWGERVVTYLKKLEGFCQPDHIIIGGSGTKGKKYDLLEPRLKEIKTPLHKCELGPVCGVK
;
A
#
# COMPACT_ATOMS: atom_id res chain seq x y z
N ASN A 1 10.35 0.32 6.47
CA ASN A 1 11.63 0.18 5.76
C ASN A 1 11.41 -0.30 4.33
N GLY A 2 11.06 0.63 3.43
CA GLY A 2 10.92 0.37 1.98
C GLY A 2 12.19 0.64 1.17
N PHE A 3 13.28 1.04 1.82
CA PHE A 3 14.56 1.33 1.19
C PHE A 3 15.15 0.11 0.45
N GLY A 4 14.89 -1.10 0.95
CA GLY A 4 15.27 -2.33 0.25
C GLY A 4 14.55 -2.46 -1.09
N GLU A 5 13.25 -2.19 -1.12
CA GLU A 5 12.42 -2.26 -2.33
C GLU A 5 12.83 -1.22 -3.36
N MET A 6 13.13 0.00 -2.90
CA MET A 6 13.66 1.08 -3.74
C MET A 6 15.07 0.82 -4.28
N ARG A 7 15.83 -0.11 -3.70
CA ARG A 7 17.22 -0.38 -4.08
C ARG A 7 17.41 -1.70 -4.81
N TYR A 8 16.59 -2.70 -4.50
CA TYR A 8 16.77 -4.08 -4.95
C TYR A 8 15.49 -4.74 -5.47
N GLY A 9 14.32 -4.14 -5.30
CA GLY A 9 13.03 -4.68 -5.75
C GLY A 9 12.35 -3.81 -6.79
N ALA A 10 11.02 -3.76 -6.75
CA ALA A 10 10.16 -3.08 -7.71
C ALA A 10 10.49 -1.58 -7.89
N GLY A 11 11.05 -0.95 -6.85
CA GLY A 11 11.38 0.48 -6.86
C GLY A 11 12.73 0.84 -7.47
N LYS A 12 13.60 -0.14 -7.79
CA LYS A 12 15.00 0.09 -8.19
C LYS A 12 15.19 1.03 -9.38
N ASN A 13 14.29 0.95 -10.35
CA ASN A 13 14.38 1.71 -11.61
C ASN A 13 13.25 2.74 -11.76
N LEU A 14 12.43 2.93 -10.73
CA LEU A 14 11.36 3.91 -10.75
C LEU A 14 11.94 5.31 -10.52
N LYS A 15 11.35 6.29 -11.21
CA LYS A 15 11.72 7.71 -11.14
C LYS A 15 10.56 8.53 -10.63
N GLY A 16 10.86 9.71 -10.09
CA GLY A 16 9.88 10.60 -9.49
C GLY A 16 9.35 10.09 -8.15
N LEU A 17 8.12 10.45 -7.84
CA LEU A 17 7.48 10.18 -6.57
C LEU A 17 6.89 8.77 -6.52
N VAL A 18 7.50 7.92 -5.71
CA VAL A 18 7.07 6.56 -5.45
C VAL A 18 6.44 6.47 -4.08
N VAL A 19 5.15 6.10 -4.03
CA VAL A 19 4.43 5.85 -2.78
C VAL A 19 4.36 4.36 -2.55
N MET A 20 4.94 3.93 -1.44
CA MET A 20 4.95 2.55 -1.02
C MET A 20 3.90 2.31 0.06
N VAL A 21 2.93 1.45 -0.21
CA VAL A 21 1.84 1.08 0.69
C VAL A 21 2.04 -0.34 1.21
N THR A 22 2.00 -0.49 2.53
CA THR A 22 2.09 -1.79 3.22
C THR A 22 0.73 -2.18 3.76
N LEU A 23 0.14 -3.25 3.24
CA LEU A 23 -1.14 -3.82 3.67
C LEU A 23 -0.88 -4.90 4.74
N GLY A 24 -1.06 -4.54 6.02
CA GLY A 24 -0.86 -5.41 7.18
C GLY A 24 -2.07 -5.39 8.12
N ARG A 25 -1.84 -5.61 9.42
CA ARG A 25 -2.85 -5.36 10.47
C ARG A 25 -3.41 -3.92 10.43
N GLY A 26 -2.65 -2.99 9.87
CA GLY A 26 -3.12 -1.70 9.40
C GLY A 26 -2.43 -1.36 8.08
N PHE A 27 -2.83 -0.26 7.44
CA PHE A 27 -2.14 0.21 6.24
C PHE A 27 -1.03 1.19 6.63
N GLY A 28 0.16 0.95 6.11
CA GLY A 28 1.29 1.87 6.21
C GLY A 28 1.59 2.50 4.86
N ALA A 29 2.14 3.72 4.85
CA ALA A 29 2.67 4.35 3.64
C ALA A 29 4.11 4.82 3.84
N ALA A 30 4.85 5.02 2.77
CA ALA A 30 6.14 5.70 2.76
C ALA A 30 6.34 6.33 1.39
N MET A 31 6.91 7.54 1.32
CA MET A 31 7.19 8.18 0.03
C MET A 31 8.68 8.27 -0.21
N TYR A 32 9.05 8.00 -1.46
CA TYR A 32 10.41 8.09 -1.96
C TYR A 32 10.39 8.98 -3.19
N ASP A 33 11.28 9.95 -3.22
CA ASP A 33 11.49 10.80 -4.40
C ASP A 33 12.83 10.42 -5.01
N ASP A 34 12.80 9.90 -6.24
CA ASP A 34 13.95 9.33 -6.94
C ASP A 34 14.77 8.33 -6.09
N GLY A 35 14.05 7.51 -5.31
CA GLY A 35 14.64 6.49 -4.44
C GLY A 35 15.16 7.01 -3.10
N VAL A 36 15.07 8.32 -2.84
CA VAL A 36 15.43 8.93 -1.56
C VAL A 36 14.18 9.01 -0.68
N LEU A 37 14.28 8.46 0.54
CA LEU A 37 13.17 8.54 1.50
C LEU A 37 12.86 10.00 1.84
N VAL A 38 11.61 10.41 1.64
CA VAL A 38 11.12 11.72 2.06
C VAL A 38 10.91 11.69 3.57
N LYS A 39 11.78 12.36 4.33
CA LYS A 39 11.85 12.26 5.80
C LYS A 39 10.83 13.14 6.56
N ASN A 40 10.22 14.12 5.89
CA ASN A 40 9.38 15.16 6.51
C ASN A 40 7.89 15.05 6.19
N ILE A 41 7.39 13.83 5.99
CA ILE A 41 5.96 13.60 5.80
C ILE A 41 5.22 13.55 7.16
N SER A 42 5.87 13.98 8.23
CA SER A 42 5.83 13.26 9.51
C SER A 42 4.89 13.83 10.56
N ASN A 43 3.81 14.54 10.23
CA ASN A 43 2.70 14.75 11.19
C ASN A 43 1.34 14.97 10.50
N VAL A 44 1.27 15.74 9.40
CA VAL A 44 0.00 16.01 8.70
C VAL A 44 -0.50 14.78 7.93
N LEU A 45 0.40 14.05 7.28
CA LEU A 45 0.06 12.80 6.58
C LEU A 45 -0.20 11.65 7.57
N LEU A 46 0.43 11.69 8.75
CA LEU A 46 0.20 10.74 9.85
C LEU A 46 -1.22 10.88 10.43
N ASP A 47 -1.71 12.10 10.59
CA ASP A 47 -3.06 12.33 11.13
C ASP A 47 -4.18 12.27 10.08
N GLU A 48 -3.96 12.67 8.83
CA GLU A 48 -5.04 12.65 7.79
C GLU A 48 -5.09 11.37 6.94
N LEU A 49 -3.94 10.74 6.66
CA LEU A 49 -3.86 9.52 5.85
C LEU A 49 -3.55 8.27 6.68
N TRP A 50 -3.11 8.42 7.93
CA TRP A 50 -2.62 7.31 8.77
C TRP A 50 -3.42 7.14 10.07
N SER A 51 -4.43 7.97 10.32
CA SER A 51 -5.39 7.74 11.41
C SER A 51 -6.34 6.58 11.05
N TRP A 52 -5.80 5.37 11.13
CA TRP A 52 -6.54 4.12 11.28
C TRP A 52 -7.30 4.03 12.62
N ASP A 53 -7.25 5.07 13.45
CA ASP A 53 -8.12 5.24 14.61
C ASP A 53 -9.53 5.76 14.26
N LEU A 54 -9.85 5.92 12.97
CA LEU A 54 -11.25 6.04 12.56
C LEU A 54 -11.93 4.67 12.80
N PRO A 55 -13.04 4.62 13.56
CA PRO A 55 -13.71 3.37 13.97
C PRO A 55 -14.02 2.41 12.82
N ILE A 56 -14.19 2.92 11.59
CA ILE A 56 -14.49 2.14 10.39
C ILE A 56 -13.35 1.20 9.93
N TRP A 57 -12.10 1.45 10.34
CA TRP A 57 -10.92 0.66 9.95
C TRP A 57 -10.38 -0.24 11.05
N LYS A 58 -10.69 0.05 12.32
CA LYS A 58 -10.18 -0.69 13.49
C LYS A 58 -10.54 -2.18 13.48
N ASP A 59 -11.65 -2.55 12.84
CA ASP A 59 -12.13 -3.93 12.68
C ASP A 59 -11.86 -4.50 11.26
N ALA A 60 -11.05 -3.82 10.43
CA ALA A 60 -10.78 -4.19 9.04
C ALA A 60 -9.61 -5.17 8.87
N ASN A 61 -9.69 -6.32 9.55
CA ASN A 61 -8.69 -7.38 9.40
C ASN A 61 -8.59 -7.85 7.95
N ILE A 62 -7.36 -8.12 7.51
CA ILE A 62 -7.10 -8.77 6.21
C ILE A 62 -7.83 -10.11 6.20
N PRO A 63 -8.69 -10.40 5.20
CA PRO A 63 -9.32 -11.71 5.05
C PRO A 63 -8.28 -12.81 4.84
N ASP A 64 -8.61 -14.02 5.25
CA ASP A 64 -7.87 -15.22 4.89
C ASP A 64 -8.24 -15.72 3.50
N GLU A 65 -7.37 -16.55 2.90
CA GLU A 65 -7.56 -17.00 1.52
C GLU A 65 -8.86 -17.80 1.32
N ASP A 66 -9.31 -18.48 2.39
CA ASP A 66 -10.53 -19.30 2.39
C ASP A 66 -11.77 -18.53 2.90
N ASP A 67 -11.64 -17.24 3.22
CA ASP A 67 -12.79 -16.43 3.63
C ASP A 67 -13.78 -16.21 2.48
N PRO A 68 -15.08 -15.98 2.80
CA PRO A 68 -16.09 -15.67 1.80
C PRO A 68 -15.70 -14.49 0.90
N SER A 69 -16.13 -14.53 -0.37
CA SER A 69 -15.83 -13.49 -1.35
C SER A 69 -16.28 -12.10 -0.90
N GLU A 70 -17.37 -12.00 -0.14
CA GLU A 70 -17.88 -10.73 0.39
C GLU A 70 -16.88 -10.04 1.33
N ARG A 71 -16.05 -10.82 2.05
CA ARG A 71 -14.99 -10.27 2.91
C ARG A 71 -13.85 -9.70 2.07
N TRP A 72 -13.48 -10.40 0.99
CA TRP A 72 -12.51 -9.90 0.02
C TRP A 72 -13.02 -8.67 -0.71
N ASP A 73 -14.33 -8.62 -0.99
CA ASP A 73 -14.95 -7.50 -1.64
C ASP A 73 -14.93 -6.24 -0.77
N ALA A 74 -15.37 -6.37 0.48
CA ALA A 74 -15.32 -5.29 1.45
C ALA A 74 -13.88 -4.82 1.70
N TRP A 75 -12.92 -5.76 1.84
CA TRP A 75 -11.53 -5.40 2.07
C TRP A 75 -10.85 -4.77 0.84
N GLY A 76 -11.17 -5.23 -0.37
CA GLY A 76 -10.63 -4.67 -1.59
C GLY A 76 -11.15 -3.26 -1.88
N GLU A 77 -12.44 -2.99 -1.65
CA GLU A 77 -13.02 -1.64 -1.75
C GLU A 77 -12.33 -0.66 -0.80
N ARG A 78 -12.01 -1.14 0.40
CA ARG A 78 -11.25 -0.43 1.41
C ARG A 78 -9.84 -0.07 0.95
N VAL A 79 -9.11 -1.03 0.36
CA VAL A 79 -7.80 -0.80 -0.26
C VAL A 79 -7.88 0.24 -1.37
N VAL A 80 -8.81 0.08 -2.30
CA VAL A 80 -9.00 1.02 -3.43
C VAL A 80 -9.33 2.42 -2.93
N THR A 81 -10.23 2.55 -1.95
CA THR A 81 -10.58 3.84 -1.34
C THR A 81 -9.36 4.54 -0.75
N TYR A 82 -8.52 3.79 -0.05
CA TYR A 82 -7.28 4.31 0.51
C TYR A 82 -6.31 4.76 -0.59
N LEU A 83 -6.10 3.94 -1.62
CA LEU A 83 -5.20 4.25 -2.73
C LEU A 83 -5.69 5.46 -3.53
N LYS A 84 -6.99 5.62 -3.77
CA LYS A 84 -7.55 6.81 -4.44
C LYS A 84 -7.35 8.09 -3.63
N LYS A 85 -7.46 8.03 -2.30
CA LYS A 85 -7.15 9.17 -1.42
C LYS A 85 -5.68 9.57 -1.51
N LEU A 86 -4.78 8.58 -1.49
CA LEU A 86 -3.36 8.81 -1.70
C LEU A 86 -3.10 9.42 -3.08
N GLU A 87 -3.65 8.84 -4.14
CA GLU A 87 -3.51 9.34 -5.51
C GLU A 87 -3.94 10.81 -5.64
N GLY A 88 -5.08 11.18 -5.05
CA GLY A 88 -5.57 12.56 -5.05
C GLY A 88 -4.71 13.52 -4.22
N PHE A 89 -4.09 13.05 -3.14
CA PHE A 89 -3.31 13.89 -2.24
C PHE A 89 -1.88 14.12 -2.74
N CYS A 90 -1.14 13.05 -3.05
CA CYS A 90 0.27 13.14 -3.38
C CYS A 90 0.58 13.01 -4.87
N GLN A 91 -0.40 12.66 -5.71
CA GLN A 91 -0.23 12.50 -7.17
C GLN A 91 1.06 11.74 -7.53
N PRO A 92 1.23 10.50 -7.04
CA PRO A 92 2.46 9.76 -7.26
C PRO A 92 2.62 9.31 -8.71
N ASP A 93 3.87 9.27 -9.17
CA ASP A 93 4.25 8.67 -10.44
C ASP A 93 4.09 7.14 -10.39
N HIS A 94 4.34 6.55 -9.22
CA HIS A 94 4.22 5.11 -9.00
C HIS A 94 3.72 4.76 -7.61
N ILE A 95 2.94 3.68 -7.52
CA ILE A 95 2.54 3.07 -6.27
C ILE A 95 3.15 1.67 -6.18
N ILE A 96 3.78 1.34 -5.05
CA ILE A 96 4.23 -0.01 -4.76
C ILE A 96 3.39 -0.55 -3.60
N ILE A 97 2.74 -1.71 -3.77
CA ILE A 97 2.00 -2.37 -2.70
C ILE A 97 2.71 -3.63 -2.20
N GLY A 98 2.75 -3.80 -0.88
CA GLY A 98 3.35 -4.97 -0.24
C GLY A 98 2.69 -5.30 1.09
N GLY A 99 3.31 -6.19 1.87
CA GLY A 99 2.83 -6.61 3.19
C GLY A 99 2.11 -7.97 3.19
N SER A 100 1.48 -8.31 4.31
CA SER A 100 0.80 -9.61 4.48
C SER A 100 -0.47 -9.74 3.64
N GLY A 101 -1.11 -8.62 3.29
CA GLY A 101 -2.31 -8.58 2.45
C GLY A 101 -2.05 -8.87 0.97
N THR A 102 -0.79 -8.87 0.53
CA THR A 102 -0.39 -9.14 -0.86
C THR A 102 0.37 -10.47 -1.02
N LYS A 103 0.32 -11.34 -0.01
CA LYS A 103 1.05 -12.62 0.00
C LYS A 103 0.23 -13.73 -0.66
N GLY A 104 0.89 -14.60 -1.40
CA GLY A 104 0.24 -15.79 -1.97
C GLY A 104 -0.93 -15.42 -2.87
N LYS A 105 -2.04 -16.16 -2.73
CA LYS A 105 -3.27 -15.96 -3.53
C LYS A 105 -4.04 -14.70 -3.17
N LYS A 106 -3.74 -14.09 -2.01
CA LYS A 106 -4.37 -12.83 -1.56
C LYS A 106 -4.16 -11.70 -2.57
N TYR A 107 -3.02 -11.66 -3.25
CA TYR A 107 -2.77 -10.67 -4.28
C TYR A 107 -3.68 -10.87 -5.50
N ASP A 108 -3.86 -12.12 -5.94
CA ASP A 108 -4.67 -12.45 -7.12
C ASP A 108 -6.14 -12.12 -6.89
N LEU A 109 -6.61 -12.24 -5.64
CA LEU A 109 -7.96 -11.83 -5.22
C LEU A 109 -8.13 -10.30 -5.18
N LEU A 110 -7.05 -9.56 -4.90
CA LEU A 110 -7.06 -8.11 -4.81
C LEU A 110 -6.83 -7.43 -6.18
N GLU A 111 -6.00 -8.02 -7.04
CA GLU A 111 -5.54 -7.48 -8.32
C GLU A 111 -6.67 -6.92 -9.22
N PRO A 112 -7.83 -7.59 -9.37
CA PRO A 112 -8.90 -7.07 -10.21
C PRO A 112 -9.39 -5.68 -9.79
N ARG A 113 -9.37 -5.39 -8.48
CA ARG A 113 -9.83 -4.11 -7.91
C ARG A 113 -8.78 -3.01 -8.03
N LEU A 114 -7.51 -3.37 -8.07
CA LEU A 114 -6.41 -2.40 -8.21
C LEU A 114 -6.39 -1.71 -9.58
N LYS A 115 -7.08 -2.26 -10.57
CA LYS A 115 -7.25 -1.65 -11.91
C LYS A 115 -8.02 -0.33 -11.89
N GLU A 116 -8.69 0.00 -10.78
CA GLU A 116 -9.37 1.28 -10.60
C GLU A 116 -8.41 2.45 -10.31
N ILE A 117 -7.15 2.16 -9.98
CA ILE A 117 -6.12 3.15 -9.69
C ILE A 117 -5.47 3.59 -11.00
N LYS A 118 -5.34 4.90 -11.20
CA LYS A 118 -4.79 5.48 -12.43
C LYS A 118 -3.26 5.47 -12.40
N THR A 119 -2.67 5.71 -11.24
CA THR A 119 -1.23 5.62 -11.05
C THR A 119 -0.74 4.18 -11.29
N PRO A 120 0.35 3.99 -12.05
CA PRO A 120 0.99 2.69 -12.22
C PRO A 120 1.30 2.02 -10.88
N LEU A 121 0.71 0.83 -10.68
CA LEU A 121 0.80 0.06 -9.45
C LEU A 121 1.68 -1.18 -9.64
N HIS A 122 2.60 -1.38 -8.69
CA HIS A 122 3.58 -2.46 -8.70
C HIS A 122 3.45 -3.30 -7.43
N LYS A 123 3.59 -4.62 -7.56
CA LYS A 123 3.70 -5.52 -6.41
C LYS A 123 5.13 -5.50 -5.88
N CYS A 124 5.30 -5.42 -4.56
CA CYS A 124 6.60 -5.54 -3.89
C CYS A 124 7.25 -6.90 -4.22
N GLU A 125 8.51 -6.87 -4.67
CA GLU A 125 9.32 -8.03 -5.07
C GLU A 125 10.04 -8.67 -3.87
N LEU A 126 10.47 -7.89 -2.88
CA LEU A 126 11.20 -8.42 -1.71
C LEU A 126 10.28 -9.00 -0.62
N GLY A 127 9.01 -9.24 -0.95
CA GLY A 127 8.04 -9.91 -0.10
C GLY A 127 7.53 -9.05 1.08
N PRO A 128 6.94 -9.67 2.13
CA PRO A 128 6.29 -8.94 3.23
C PRO A 128 7.28 -8.12 4.08
N VAL A 129 8.59 -8.25 3.82
CA VAL A 129 9.68 -7.54 4.52
C VAL A 129 9.86 -6.10 4.05
N CYS A 130 9.04 -5.65 3.10
CA CYS A 130 8.83 -4.25 2.70
C CYS A 130 8.59 -3.28 3.91
N GLY A 131 8.42 -3.80 5.14
CA GLY A 131 8.34 -3.01 6.37
C GLY A 131 9.11 -3.49 7.62
N VAL A 132 9.97 -4.53 7.63
CA VAL A 132 10.29 -5.18 8.93
C VAL A 132 11.58 -4.70 9.61
N LYS A 133 11.34 -4.24 10.86
CA LYS A 133 12.20 -3.76 11.96
C LYS A 133 12.97 -2.47 11.72
#